data_AF-A0A3A0DW05-F1
#
_entry.id   AF-A0A3A0DW05-F1
#
_cell.length_a   1.000
_cell.length_b   1.000
_cell.length_c   1.000
_cell.angle_alpha   90.00
_cell.angle_beta   90.00
_cell.angle_gamma   90.00
#
_symmetry.space_group_name_H-M   'P 1'
#
loop_
_entity.id
_entity.type
_entity.pdbx_description
1 polymer ?
#
loop_
_entity_poly.entity_id
_entity_poly.type
_entity_poly.pdbx_seq_one_letter_code
_entity_poly.pdbx_strand_id
1 'polypeptide(L)'
;MALLLAAACGCSGRGASSVPSAAVDGDEAAAALIAELDDDGNGAISQDEAKALPPLARAFAAYDPNRDGALAADEIAARLQQLYGPSVSLTAVQCSITQAGRPLSGAKVVFRPPAMLGDSVKTAEGTTDELGMAAPSLPEADLPERLKGAPLMYPGLYLVEVTHPQLKLPAKYNTATELGCEIDPAVRGGANVAFDLKP
;
A
#
# COMPACT_ATOMS: atom_id res chain seq x y z
N MET A 1 -57.49 -28.46 23.69
CA MET A 1 -57.62 -28.24 22.22
C MET A 1 -57.70 -26.73 22.06
N ALA A 2 -56.74 -25.97 21.54
CA ALA A 2 -55.53 -26.17 20.74
C ALA A 2 -54.57 -24.99 21.09
N LEU A 3 -53.26 -25.21 21.26
CA LEU A 3 -52.18 -24.95 20.29
C LEU A 3 -51.88 -23.43 20.11
N LEU A 4 -50.88 -22.87 20.80
CA LEU A 4 -49.49 -22.62 20.34
C LEU A 4 -49.37 -21.56 19.22
N LEU A 5 -48.71 -20.42 19.51
CA LEU A 5 -47.50 -19.96 18.79
C LEU A 5 -46.91 -18.70 19.46
N ALA A 6 -45.68 -18.83 19.94
CA ALA A 6 -44.82 -17.73 20.36
C ALA A 6 -44.16 -17.11 19.11
N ALA A 7 -44.30 -15.80 18.92
CA ALA A 7 -43.52 -15.06 17.93
C ALA A 7 -42.31 -14.42 18.64
N ALA A 8 -41.20 -15.15 18.66
CA ALA A 8 -39.89 -14.56 18.88
C ALA A 8 -39.53 -13.75 17.63
N CYS A 9 -39.58 -12.42 17.71
CA CYS A 9 -38.94 -11.58 16.71
C CYS A 9 -37.43 -11.77 16.85
N GLY A 10 -36.87 -12.61 15.99
CA GLY A 10 -35.45 -12.88 15.89
C GLY A 10 -34.67 -11.61 15.58
N CYS A 11 -33.55 -11.44 16.29
CA CYS A 11 -32.45 -10.61 15.84
C CYS A 11 -31.86 -11.24 14.58
N SER A 12 -32.43 -10.93 13.42
CA SER A 12 -31.81 -11.24 12.15
C SER A 12 -30.55 -10.39 12.04
N GLY A 13 -29.40 -11.02 12.25
CA GLY A 13 -28.09 -10.42 12.09
C GLY A 13 -28.01 -9.67 10.76
N ARG A 14 -28.00 -8.34 10.83
CA ARG A 14 -27.36 -7.53 9.80
C ARG A 14 -25.90 -7.98 9.82
N GLY A 15 -25.52 -8.79 8.84
CA GLY A 15 -24.12 -9.06 8.54
C GLY A 15 -23.44 -7.71 8.39
N ALA A 16 -22.63 -7.32 9.37
CA ALA A 16 -21.70 -6.24 9.20
C ALA A 16 -20.76 -6.71 8.09
N SER A 17 -20.94 -6.19 6.87
CA SER A 17 -19.96 -6.37 5.81
C SER A 17 -18.65 -5.80 6.34
N SER A 18 -17.77 -6.67 6.83
CA SER A 18 -16.43 -6.26 7.26
C SER A 18 -15.78 -5.56 6.08
N VAL A 19 -15.39 -4.31 6.29
CA VAL A 19 -14.53 -3.60 5.36
C VAL A 19 -13.24 -4.42 5.21
N PRO A 20 -12.78 -4.73 3.99
CA PRO A 20 -11.52 -5.44 3.81
C PRO A 20 -10.39 -4.65 4.45
N SER A 21 -9.55 -5.37 5.19
CA SER A 21 -8.31 -4.89 5.79
C SER A 21 -7.23 -5.93 5.48
N ALA A 22 -5.99 -5.47 5.31
CA ALA A 22 -4.85 -6.36 5.16
C ALA A 22 -4.54 -7.12 6.47
N ALA A 23 -4.96 -6.56 7.62
CA ALA A 23 -4.82 -7.14 8.96
C ALA A 23 -3.42 -7.70 9.23
N VAL A 24 -2.38 -6.95 8.84
CA VAL A 24 -0.98 -7.31 9.11
C VAL A 24 -0.70 -7.01 10.58
N ASP A 25 -0.07 -7.97 11.26
CA ASP A 25 0.43 -7.76 12.61
C ASP A 25 1.68 -6.86 12.56
N GLY A 26 1.61 -5.71 13.25
CA GLY A 26 2.67 -4.71 13.21
C GLY A 26 4.00 -5.23 13.76
N ASP A 27 3.98 -6.06 14.82
CA ASP A 27 5.18 -6.57 15.46
C ASP A 27 5.86 -7.62 14.57
N GLU A 28 5.08 -8.54 13.98
CA GLU A 28 5.63 -9.54 13.05
C GLU A 28 6.22 -8.87 11.79
N ALA A 29 5.53 -7.89 11.23
CA ALA A 29 6.00 -7.18 10.05
C ALA A 29 7.21 -6.28 10.35
N ALA A 30 7.29 -5.69 11.55
CA ALA A 30 8.48 -4.94 11.98
C ALA A 30 9.69 -5.85 12.15
N ALA A 31 9.52 -7.01 12.78
CA ALA A 31 10.59 -7.99 12.91
C ALA A 31 11.09 -8.47 11.54
N ALA A 32 10.18 -8.71 10.59
CA ALA A 32 10.53 -9.08 9.22
C ALA A 32 11.25 -7.94 8.48
N LEU A 33 10.87 -6.68 8.73
CA LEU A 33 11.52 -5.52 8.14
C LEU A 33 12.97 -5.35 8.63
N ILE A 34 13.18 -5.47 9.94
CA ILE A 34 14.52 -5.42 10.55
C ILE A 34 15.37 -6.57 10.03
N ALA A 35 14.84 -7.79 10.00
CA ALA A 35 15.59 -8.95 9.52
C ALA A 35 16.07 -8.83 8.07
N GLU A 36 15.39 -8.03 7.24
CA GLU A 36 15.74 -7.80 5.84
C GLU A 36 16.71 -6.62 5.63
N LEU A 37 16.69 -5.62 6.52
CA LEU A 37 17.36 -4.33 6.28
C LEU A 37 18.44 -3.95 7.30
N ASP A 38 18.42 -4.51 8.53
CA ASP A 38 19.42 -4.27 9.58
C ASP A 38 20.71 -5.06 9.26
N ASP A 39 21.54 -4.47 8.40
CA ASP A 39 22.77 -5.07 7.89
C ASP A 39 23.87 -5.09 8.97
N ASP A 40 23.88 -4.10 9.87
CA ASP A 40 24.90 -3.99 10.93
C ASP A 40 24.54 -4.75 12.22
N GLY A 41 23.28 -5.18 12.36
CA GLY A 41 22.79 -6.03 13.44
C GLY A 41 22.59 -5.28 14.76
N ASN A 42 22.33 -3.97 14.72
CA ASN A 42 22.13 -3.14 15.90
C ASN A 42 20.69 -3.19 16.44
N GLY A 43 19.76 -3.82 15.71
CA GLY A 43 18.35 -3.97 16.06
C GLY A 43 17.45 -2.82 15.60
N ALA A 44 17.95 -1.92 14.77
CA ALA A 44 17.24 -0.78 14.20
C ALA A 44 17.69 -0.52 12.76
N ILE A 45 16.86 0.17 11.98
CA ILE A 45 17.16 0.47 10.57
C ILE A 45 17.63 1.91 10.45
N SER A 46 18.88 2.11 10.06
CA SER A 46 19.43 3.44 9.77
C SER A 46 18.88 4.02 8.46
N GLN A 47 19.09 5.32 8.25
CA GLN A 47 18.74 5.96 6.97
C GLN A 47 19.49 5.37 5.76
N ASP A 48 20.70 4.85 5.96
CA ASP A 48 21.48 4.26 4.89
C ASP A 48 20.93 2.87 4.52
N GLU A 49 20.59 2.06 5.52
CA GLU A 49 19.96 0.74 5.33
C GLU A 49 18.56 0.86 4.71
N ALA A 50 17.77 1.86 5.14
CA ALA A 50 16.45 2.10 4.58
C ALA A 50 16.45 2.34 3.06
N LYS A 51 17.58 2.75 2.46
CA LYS A 51 17.73 2.96 1.00
C LYS A 51 17.59 1.67 0.20
N ALA A 52 17.84 0.50 0.80
CA ALA A 52 17.58 -0.78 0.15
C ALA A 52 16.07 -0.99 -0.12
N LEU A 53 15.21 -0.25 0.59
CA LEU A 53 13.77 -0.23 0.38
C LEU A 53 13.27 1.20 0.06
N PRO A 54 13.20 1.60 -1.23
CA PRO A 54 12.80 2.94 -1.65
C PRO A 54 11.54 3.53 -0.99
N PRO A 55 10.43 2.79 -0.79
CA PRO A 55 9.27 3.36 -0.10
C PRO A 55 9.55 3.71 1.38
N LEU A 56 10.35 2.91 2.08
CA LEU A 56 10.72 3.18 3.47
C LEU A 56 11.66 4.38 3.58
N ALA A 57 12.71 4.43 2.75
CA ALA A 57 13.62 5.59 2.72
C ALA A 57 12.87 6.92 2.49
N ARG A 58 11.86 6.92 1.62
CA ARG A 58 11.04 8.10 1.35
C ARG A 58 10.11 8.46 2.51
N ALA A 59 9.63 7.45 3.24
CA ALA A 59 8.74 7.61 4.38
C ALA A 59 9.48 7.67 5.74
N PHE A 60 10.82 7.67 5.76
CA PHE A 60 11.63 7.49 6.98
C PHE A 60 11.18 8.39 8.13
N ALA A 61 10.98 9.68 7.87
CA ALA A 61 10.56 10.65 8.89
C ALA A 61 9.16 10.39 9.47
N ALA A 62 8.30 9.61 8.79
CA ALA A 62 7.02 9.16 9.33
C ALA A 62 7.17 7.94 10.25
N TYR A 63 8.27 7.19 10.11
CA TYR A 63 8.63 6.06 10.98
C TYR A 63 9.53 6.48 12.15
N ASP A 64 10.22 7.62 12.05
CA ASP A 64 11.14 8.16 13.09
C ASP A 64 10.52 9.35 13.85
N PRO A 65 9.54 9.12 14.75
CA PRO A 65 8.91 10.21 15.51
C PRO A 65 9.86 10.83 16.54
N ASN A 66 10.82 10.06 17.06
CA ASN A 66 11.75 10.52 18.09
C ASN A 66 12.91 11.34 17.50
N ARG A 67 13.15 11.20 16.18
CA ARG A 67 14.18 11.88 15.36
C ARG A 67 15.62 11.55 15.75
N ASP A 68 15.87 10.33 16.17
CA ASP A 68 17.21 9.84 16.51
C ASP A 68 17.99 9.37 15.27
N GLY A 69 17.32 9.25 14.11
CA GLY A 69 17.93 8.88 12.84
C GLY A 69 18.02 7.37 12.59
N ALA A 70 17.39 6.56 13.44
CA ALA A 70 17.22 5.12 13.26
C ALA A 70 15.73 4.76 13.45
N LEU A 71 15.32 3.62 12.89
CA LEU A 71 13.96 3.11 13.07
C LEU A 71 14.02 1.90 14.00
N ALA A 72 13.59 2.08 15.24
CA ALA A 72 13.48 0.99 16.20
C ALA A 72 12.27 0.08 15.88
N ALA A 73 12.31 -1.16 16.37
CA ALA A 73 11.27 -2.16 16.12
C ALA A 73 9.87 -1.69 16.52
N ASP A 74 9.74 -1.01 17.66
CA ASP A 74 8.47 -0.49 18.18
C ASP A 74 7.93 0.67 17.35
N GLU A 75 8.81 1.53 16.82
CA GLU A 75 8.43 2.62 15.93
C GLU A 75 7.93 2.11 14.58
N ILE A 76 8.62 1.11 14.03
CA ILE A 76 8.19 0.40 12.82
C ILE A 76 6.84 -0.27 13.05
N ALA A 77 6.71 -1.06 14.12
CA ALA A 77 5.48 -1.77 14.45
C ALA A 77 4.30 -0.81 14.61
N ALA A 78 4.51 0.31 15.31
CA ALA A 78 3.50 1.34 15.49
C ALA A 78 3.03 1.94 14.16
N ARG A 79 3.95 2.23 13.22
CA ARG A 79 3.58 2.76 11.90
C ARG A 79 2.88 1.71 11.03
N LEU A 80 3.37 0.47 11.01
CA LEU A 80 2.74 -0.61 10.25
C LEU A 80 1.33 -0.93 10.79
N GLN A 81 1.12 -0.86 12.11
CA GLN A 81 -0.20 -0.99 12.70
C GLN A 81 -1.18 0.11 12.24
N GLN A 82 -0.70 1.33 11.99
CA GLN A 82 -1.51 2.42 11.44
C GLN A 82 -1.86 2.21 9.96
N LEU A 83 -1.01 1.53 9.20
CA LEU A 83 -1.20 1.28 7.77
C LEU A 83 -2.04 0.02 7.50
N TYR A 84 -1.91 -0.99 8.34
CA TYR A 84 -2.43 -2.34 8.07
C TYR A 84 -3.32 -2.91 9.18
N GLY A 85 -3.51 -2.17 10.27
CA GLY A 85 -4.33 -2.63 11.38
C GLY A 85 -5.78 -2.95 10.98
N PRO A 86 -6.50 -3.73 11.80
CA PRO A 86 -7.80 -4.31 11.45
C PRO A 86 -8.90 -3.28 11.13
N SER A 87 -8.74 -2.04 11.60
CA SER A 87 -9.67 -0.92 11.33
C SER A 87 -9.33 -0.12 10.07
N VAL A 88 -8.19 -0.40 9.44
CA VAL A 88 -7.72 0.28 8.24
C VAL A 88 -8.29 -0.43 7.02
N SER A 89 -8.94 0.32 6.15
CA SER A 89 -9.58 -0.24 4.95
C SER A 89 -9.04 0.37 3.67
N LEU A 90 -9.56 -0.11 2.55
CA LEU A 90 -9.20 0.28 1.20
C LEU A 90 -9.30 1.78 1.01
N THR A 91 -8.35 2.33 0.25
CA THR A 91 -8.26 3.75 -0.08
C THR A 91 -8.21 3.95 -1.58
N ALA A 92 -8.72 5.09 -2.04
CA ALA A 92 -8.55 5.53 -3.41
C ALA A 92 -7.22 6.25 -3.56
N VAL A 93 -6.45 5.86 -4.57
CA VAL A 93 -5.17 6.48 -4.90
C VAL A 93 -5.22 7.02 -6.31
N GLN A 94 -4.73 8.24 -6.46
CA GLN A 94 -4.48 8.83 -7.77
C GLN A 94 -2.97 8.95 -7.98
N CYS A 95 -2.48 8.33 -9.05
CA CYS A 95 -1.07 8.30 -9.39
C CYS A 95 -0.84 9.07 -10.69
N SER A 96 0.09 10.02 -10.70
CA SER A 96 0.53 10.70 -11.91
C SER A 96 1.91 10.22 -12.33
N ILE A 97 2.05 9.83 -13.60
CA ILE A 97 3.32 9.49 -14.23
C ILE A 97 3.61 10.51 -15.31
N THR A 98 4.76 11.15 -15.18
CA THR A 98 5.31 12.03 -16.21
C THR A 98 6.67 11.50 -16.65
N GLN A 99 7.10 11.87 -17.86
CA GLN A 99 8.45 11.65 -18.36
C GLN A 99 9.04 13.00 -18.73
N ALA A 100 10.09 13.41 -18.03
CA ALA A 100 10.68 14.74 -18.11
C ALA A 100 9.62 15.87 -18.03
N GLY A 101 8.69 15.73 -17.08
CA GLY A 101 7.62 16.69 -16.82
C GLY A 101 6.43 16.66 -17.79
N ARG A 102 6.41 15.73 -18.76
CA ARG A 102 5.29 15.55 -19.69
C ARG A 102 4.46 14.34 -19.31
N PRO A 103 3.12 14.39 -19.36
CA PRO A 103 2.26 13.23 -19.15
C PRO A 103 2.72 12.00 -19.95
N LEU A 104 2.85 10.86 -19.28
CA LEU A 104 3.13 9.59 -19.93
C LEU A 104 1.86 8.76 -19.97
N SER A 105 1.17 8.79 -21.10
CA SER A 105 -0.05 8.02 -21.34
C SER A 105 0.24 6.57 -21.70
N GLY A 106 -0.66 5.64 -21.35
CA GLY A 106 -0.57 4.22 -21.72
C GLY A 106 0.47 3.42 -20.92
N ALA A 107 1.03 3.99 -19.86
CA ALA A 107 1.94 3.28 -18.95
C ALA A 107 1.15 2.42 -17.98
N LYS A 108 1.55 1.14 -17.85
CA LYS A 108 1.06 0.28 -16.76
C LYS A 108 1.86 0.62 -15.50
N VAL A 109 1.14 0.89 -14.42
CA VAL A 109 1.70 1.18 -13.09
C VAL A 109 1.28 0.06 -12.14
N VAL A 110 2.23 -0.53 -11.45
CA VAL A 110 2.04 -1.63 -10.50
C VAL A 110 2.55 -1.17 -9.14
N PHE A 111 1.68 -1.25 -8.14
CA PHE A 111 1.98 -0.99 -6.73
C PHE A 111 2.18 -2.35 -6.08
N ARG A 112 3.45 -2.76 -5.99
CA ARG A 112 3.84 -4.05 -5.44
C ARG A 112 4.24 -3.89 -3.97
N PRO A 113 3.57 -4.56 -3.03
CA PRO A 113 3.99 -4.61 -1.65
C PRO A 113 5.39 -5.22 -1.54
N PRO A 114 6.22 -4.75 -0.60
CA PRO A 114 7.46 -5.42 -0.30
C PRO A 114 7.25 -6.86 0.16
N ALA A 115 8.18 -7.75 -0.20
CA ALA A 115 8.03 -9.19 -0.01
C ALA A 115 7.88 -9.61 1.46
N MET A 116 8.49 -8.87 2.40
CA MET A 116 8.39 -9.16 3.83
C MET A 116 6.98 -9.01 4.40
N LEU A 117 6.04 -8.35 3.70
CA LEU A 117 4.63 -8.28 4.12
C LEU A 117 3.81 -9.52 3.72
N GLY A 118 4.43 -10.48 3.04
CA GLY A 118 3.78 -11.70 2.58
C GLY A 118 2.59 -11.45 1.64
N ASP A 119 1.64 -12.39 1.62
CA ASP A 119 0.48 -12.36 0.72
C ASP A 119 -0.72 -11.56 1.30
N SER A 120 -0.59 -11.01 2.50
CA SER A 120 -1.66 -10.28 3.20
C SER A 120 -2.00 -8.95 2.53
N VAL A 121 -0.99 -8.30 1.95
CA VAL A 121 -1.17 -7.07 1.16
C VAL A 121 -1.10 -7.46 -0.31
N LYS A 122 -2.18 -7.18 -1.05
CA LYS A 122 -2.24 -7.49 -2.48
C LYS A 122 -1.72 -6.35 -3.33
N THR A 123 -1.16 -6.72 -4.48
CA THR A 123 -0.71 -5.79 -5.51
C THR A 123 -1.89 -5.06 -6.14
N ALA A 124 -1.73 -3.77 -6.41
CA ALA A 124 -2.69 -2.96 -7.14
C ALA A 124 -2.09 -2.47 -8.46
N GLU A 125 -2.91 -2.34 -9.50
CA GLU A 125 -2.45 -1.96 -10.83
C GLU A 125 -3.36 -0.91 -11.47
N GLY A 126 -2.79 -0.08 -12.33
CA GLY A 126 -3.52 0.88 -13.15
C GLY A 126 -2.81 1.13 -14.48
N THR A 127 -3.52 1.77 -15.41
CA THR A 127 -2.92 2.27 -16.66
C THR A 127 -3.16 3.76 -16.76
N THR A 128 -2.15 4.52 -17.17
CA THR A 128 -2.26 5.98 -17.27
C THR A 128 -3.08 6.41 -18.47
N ASP A 129 -3.92 7.43 -18.27
CA ASP A 129 -4.72 8.09 -19.30
C ASP A 129 -3.90 9.13 -20.10
N GLU A 130 -4.56 9.92 -20.96
CA GLU A 130 -3.92 10.97 -21.77
C GLU A 130 -3.25 12.07 -20.93
N LEU A 131 -3.68 12.24 -19.67
CA LEU A 131 -3.12 13.20 -18.72
C LEU A 131 -2.01 12.57 -17.85
N GLY A 132 -1.63 11.31 -18.13
CA GLY A 132 -0.62 10.59 -17.36
C GLY A 132 -1.13 10.13 -16.00
N MET A 133 -2.46 10.10 -15.79
CA MET A 133 -3.08 9.76 -14.52
C MET A 133 -3.54 8.31 -14.53
N ALA A 134 -3.20 7.55 -13.49
CA ALA A 134 -3.70 6.22 -13.22
C ALA A 134 -4.43 6.20 -11.87
N ALA A 135 -5.47 5.38 -11.77
CA ALA A 135 -6.13 5.05 -10.52
C ALA A 135 -5.91 3.56 -10.23
N PRO A 136 -4.84 3.19 -9.51
CA PRO A 136 -4.51 1.79 -9.24
C PRO A 136 -5.60 1.11 -8.43
N SER A 137 -5.85 -0.16 -8.74
CA SER A 137 -6.87 -0.97 -8.07
C SER A 137 -6.39 -2.38 -7.79
N LEU A 138 -6.91 -2.97 -6.72
CA LEU A 138 -6.90 -4.42 -6.55
C LEU A 138 -7.65 -5.10 -7.71
N PRO A 139 -7.34 -6.38 -7.99
CA PRO A 139 -8.15 -7.21 -8.88
C PRO A 139 -9.62 -7.23 -8.44
N GLU A 140 -10.56 -7.23 -9.38
CA GLU A 140 -12.01 -7.23 -9.05
C GLU A 140 -12.44 -8.42 -8.19
N ALA A 141 -11.76 -9.56 -8.31
CA ALA A 141 -12.01 -10.76 -7.51
C ALA A 141 -11.68 -10.55 -6.02
N ASP A 142 -10.82 -9.58 -5.71
CA ASP A 142 -10.38 -9.25 -4.36
C ASP A 142 -11.17 -8.09 -3.74
N LEU A 143 -12.07 -7.48 -4.51
CA LEU A 143 -12.96 -6.43 -4.05
C LEU A 143 -14.31 -7.02 -3.61
N PRO A 144 -14.89 -6.55 -2.49
CA PRO A 144 -16.26 -6.86 -2.13
C PRO A 144 -17.23 -6.46 -3.26
N GLU A 145 -18.30 -7.24 -3.46
CA GLU A 145 -19.29 -6.97 -4.52
C GLU A 145 -19.74 -5.51 -4.60
N ARG A 146 -19.98 -4.87 -3.44
CA ARG A 146 -20.43 -3.46 -3.36
C ARG A 146 -19.38 -2.43 -3.81
N LEU A 147 -18.12 -2.83 -3.93
CA LEU A 147 -16.98 -1.98 -4.26
C LEU A 147 -16.34 -2.33 -5.61
N LYS A 148 -16.86 -3.34 -6.33
CA LYS A 148 -16.37 -3.66 -7.67
C LYS A 148 -16.54 -2.47 -8.61
N GLY A 149 -15.53 -2.23 -9.45
CA GLY A 149 -15.44 -1.07 -10.34
C GLY A 149 -14.94 0.22 -9.68
N ALA A 150 -14.74 0.26 -8.36
CA ALA A 150 -14.07 1.38 -7.70
C ALA A 150 -12.54 1.14 -7.65
N PRO A 151 -11.70 2.14 -8.03
CA PRO A 151 -10.25 1.99 -7.99
C PRO A 151 -9.76 2.10 -6.56
N LEU A 152 -9.61 0.94 -5.92
CA LEU A 152 -9.33 0.83 -4.49
C LEU A 152 -8.16 -0.11 -4.25
N MET A 153 -7.29 0.28 -3.33
CA MET A 153 -6.15 -0.52 -2.89
C MET A 153 -5.95 -0.45 -1.38
N TYR A 154 -5.17 -1.38 -0.84
CA TYR A 154 -4.77 -1.27 0.56
C TYR A 154 -3.84 -0.05 0.74
N PRO A 155 -3.91 0.65 1.88
CA PRO A 155 -2.84 1.54 2.32
C PRO A 155 -1.57 0.73 2.58
N GLY A 156 -0.41 1.40 2.68
CA GLY A 156 0.85 0.71 2.95
C GLY A 156 2.06 1.19 2.18
N LEU A 157 3.18 0.50 2.38
CA LEU A 157 4.42 0.65 1.63
C LEU A 157 4.33 -0.09 0.29
N TYR A 158 4.77 0.56 -0.78
CA TYR A 158 4.76 0.00 -2.13
C TYR A 158 6.03 0.34 -2.89
N LEU A 159 6.65 -0.67 -3.49
CA LEU A 159 7.52 -0.50 -4.64
C LEU A 159 6.64 -0.24 -5.86
N VAL A 160 6.98 0.78 -6.65
CA VAL A 160 6.18 1.17 -7.81
C VAL A 160 6.90 0.78 -9.09
N GLU A 161 6.25 0.00 -9.93
CA GLU A 161 6.82 -0.44 -11.21
C GLU A 161 6.02 0.16 -12.35
N VAL A 162 6.73 0.82 -13.28
CA VAL A 162 6.18 1.46 -14.46
C VAL A 162 6.75 0.78 -15.69
N THR A 163 5.82 0.26 -16.51
CA THR A 163 6.13 -0.34 -17.81
C THR A 163 5.30 0.34 -18.89
N HIS A 164 5.76 0.28 -20.14
CA HIS A 164 5.06 0.91 -21.25
C HIS A 164 5.10 0.00 -22.49
N PRO A 165 3.99 -0.18 -23.22
CA PRO A 165 3.92 -1.11 -24.34
C PRO A 165 4.80 -0.70 -25.53
N GLN A 166 5.10 0.58 -25.68
CA GLN A 166 5.80 1.14 -26.84
C GLN A 166 7.14 1.82 -26.48
N LEU A 167 7.41 2.04 -25.20
CA LEU A 167 8.56 2.80 -24.73
C LEU A 167 9.38 1.90 -23.81
N LYS A 168 10.67 1.74 -24.12
CA LYS A 168 11.57 0.98 -23.28
C LYS A 168 12.04 1.84 -22.12
N LEU A 169 11.39 1.68 -20.97
CA LEU A 169 11.77 2.37 -19.74
C LEU A 169 13.00 1.69 -19.09
N PRO A 170 13.94 2.46 -18.51
CA PRO A 170 15.04 1.92 -17.72
C PRO A 170 14.60 0.99 -16.60
N ALA A 171 15.45 0.02 -16.23
CA ALA A 171 15.16 -0.97 -15.18
C ALA A 171 14.88 -0.33 -13.81
N LYS A 172 15.48 0.84 -13.53
CA LYS A 172 15.23 1.68 -12.33
C LYS A 172 13.77 2.12 -12.15
N TYR A 173 12.91 1.87 -13.14
CA TYR A 173 11.47 2.13 -13.05
C TYR A 173 10.62 0.85 -13.07
N ASN A 174 11.20 -0.34 -13.20
CA ASN A 174 10.46 -1.60 -13.20
C ASN A 174 11.22 -2.72 -12.48
N THR A 175 11.97 -3.57 -13.18
CA THR A 175 12.57 -4.78 -12.63
C THR A 175 13.62 -4.51 -11.54
N ALA A 176 14.17 -3.30 -11.48
CA ALA A 176 15.07 -2.84 -10.44
C ALA A 176 14.57 -1.49 -9.90
N THR A 177 13.26 -1.37 -9.65
CA THR A 177 12.64 -0.08 -9.38
C THR A 177 13.25 0.65 -8.17
N GLU A 178 13.55 1.93 -8.37
CA GLU A 178 13.91 2.90 -7.33
C GLU A 178 12.70 3.77 -6.95
N LEU A 179 11.55 3.51 -7.56
CA LEU A 179 10.30 4.17 -7.22
C LEU A 179 9.63 3.45 -6.06
N GLY A 180 9.16 4.24 -5.11
CA GLY A 180 8.34 3.76 -4.02
C GLY A 180 7.57 4.89 -3.38
N CYS A 181 6.56 4.51 -2.63
CA CYS A 181 5.79 5.42 -1.80
C CYS A 181 5.13 4.67 -0.64
N GLU A 182 4.79 5.43 0.39
CA GLU A 182 3.78 5.03 1.36
C GLU A 182 2.43 5.62 0.95
N ILE A 183 1.38 4.82 1.06
CA ILE A 183 0.00 5.23 0.95
C ILE A 183 -0.55 5.36 2.37
N ASP A 184 -0.58 6.59 2.89
CA ASP A 184 -1.08 6.88 4.23
C ASP A 184 -2.63 7.01 4.21
N PRO A 185 -3.37 6.18 4.96
CA PRO A 185 -4.84 6.24 5.02
C PRO A 185 -5.38 7.50 5.69
N ALA A 186 -4.57 8.28 6.41
CA ALA A 186 -4.99 9.51 7.07
C ALA A 186 -5.17 10.69 6.11
N VAL A 187 -4.70 10.59 4.87
CA VAL A 187 -4.82 11.66 3.86
C VAL A 187 -6.28 11.82 3.44
N ARG A 188 -6.89 12.95 3.80
CA ARG A 188 -8.28 13.26 3.43
C ARG A 188 -8.40 13.45 1.92
N GLY A 189 -9.38 12.77 1.32
CA GLY A 189 -9.67 12.86 -0.11
C GLY A 189 -8.93 11.84 -0.99
N GLY A 190 -8.21 10.89 -0.39
CA GLY A 190 -7.41 9.89 -1.10
C GLY A 190 -5.95 10.31 -1.24
N ALA A 191 -5.07 9.32 -1.41
CA ALA A 191 -3.64 9.59 -1.56
C ALA A 191 -3.33 10.01 -3.01
N ASN A 192 -2.52 11.06 -3.15
CA ASN A 192 -2.02 11.52 -4.45
C ASN A 192 -0.51 11.26 -4.50
N VAL A 193 -0.07 10.48 -5.48
CA VAL A 193 1.34 10.16 -5.68
C VAL A 193 1.78 10.55 -7.08
N ALA A 194 2.99 11.06 -7.21
CA ALA A 194 3.51 11.56 -8.49
C ALA A 194 4.94 11.06 -8.72
N PHE A 195 5.19 10.56 -9.92
CA PHE A 195 6.51 10.12 -10.35
C PHE A 195 6.87 10.79 -11.69
N ASP A 196 7.95 11.54 -11.70
CA ASP A 196 8.54 12.06 -12.94
C ASP A 196 9.75 11.21 -13.33
N LEU A 197 9.56 10.42 -14.38
CA LEU A 197 10.57 9.54 -14.94
C LEU A 197 11.61 10.38 -15.66
N LYS A 198 12.82 10.41 -15.09
CA LYS A 198 13.99 11.04 -15.69
C LYS A 198 14.60 10.08 -16.74
N PRO A 199 15.30 10.62 -17.74
CA PRO A 199 16.03 9.80 -18.70
C PRO A 199 17.00 8.80 -18.04
#